data_AF-A0AAU1ZQ41-F1
#
_entry.id   AF-A0AAU1ZQ41-F1
#
_cell.length_a   1.000
_cell.length_b   1.000
_cell.length_c   1.000
_cell.angle_alpha   90.00
_cell.angle_beta   90.00
_cell.angle_gamma   90.00
#
_symmetry.space_group_name_H-M   'P 1'
#
loop_
_entity.id
_entity.type
_entity.pdbx_description
1 polymer ?
#
loop_
_entity_poly.entity_id
_entity_poly.type
_entity_poly.pdbx_seq_one_letter_code
_entity_poly.pdbx_strand_id
1 'polypeptide(L)'
;MSRPRGWRNQVWETDHVQAPVLVDVEGTVRRPWITWFVDCASNTIMGVAVTPGHPSRESVLAALRAAVVREEPFGPQGGLPEKVRVDRGKDFLSKTVAAAFNALDVTVEDLPAYTPHLKGTVEGLNRAVESMFLAALPGYTRQPRPGRRRARPKDEVLLHFEDFTTRLLDWVGWWNTSHRPGPLKGRSPLQVWETDPTPLREIGADELWTFTLEDDGRFRVLSTKGVRFRNRDYVAAWMTGLAGERVRVRFMPHHDCRIEVFDAATGRYLGPAELADAATPEQISAVRTARAARTRRLRQDLAAAQRERYAAATRPGKPERLGAVTGAEAGRELAAAEQSDLSRLALPDLIPPAAPPAGWRTPPSLVARTHRAPADTPTADEQPRSGTAGAHSPGAAAGAGADVTGGGEPR
;
A
#
# COMPACT_ATOMS: atom_id res chain seq x y z
N MET A 1 20.81 -17.98 33.86
CA MET A 1 19.64 -18.60 34.51
C MET A 1 18.42 -18.35 33.64
N SER A 2 17.74 -19.40 33.16
CA SER A 2 16.47 -19.26 32.43
C SER A 2 15.34 -19.08 33.43
N ARG A 3 14.41 -18.14 33.18
CA ARG A 3 13.24 -17.95 34.05
C ARG A 3 12.37 -19.21 34.03
N PRO A 4 11.76 -19.60 35.16
CA PRO A 4 10.80 -20.69 35.17
C PRO A 4 9.67 -20.36 34.20
N ARG A 5 9.23 -21.38 33.45
CA ARG A 5 8.08 -21.24 32.55
C ARG A 5 6.81 -21.13 33.38
N GLY A 6 5.97 -20.17 33.03
CA GLY A 6 4.64 -19.99 33.60
C GLY A 6 3.60 -20.87 32.91
N TRP A 7 2.37 -20.39 32.94
CA TRP A 7 1.23 -20.96 32.22
C TRP A 7 0.98 -20.23 30.89
N ARG A 8 0.15 -20.83 30.02
CA ARG A 8 -0.26 -20.24 28.75
C ARG A 8 -0.82 -18.83 28.96
N ASN A 9 -0.43 -17.90 28.10
CA ASN A 9 -0.85 -16.50 28.14
C ASN A 9 -0.49 -15.77 29.46
N GLN A 10 0.38 -16.31 30.32
CA GLN A 10 0.86 -15.52 31.44
C GLN A 10 1.69 -14.33 30.95
N VAL A 11 2.66 -14.61 30.07
CA VAL A 11 3.60 -13.60 29.57
C VAL A 11 3.83 -13.78 28.10
N TRP A 12 3.58 -12.73 27.34
CA TRP A 12 4.04 -12.63 25.97
C TRP A 12 5.29 -11.76 25.88
N GLU A 13 6.21 -12.14 25.01
CA GLU A 13 7.31 -11.30 24.56
C GLU A 13 7.02 -10.79 23.16
N THR A 14 7.28 -9.50 22.93
CA THR A 14 7.15 -8.89 21.61
C THR A 14 8.47 -8.26 21.16
N ASP A 15 8.72 -8.30 19.86
CA ASP A 15 9.91 -7.72 19.24
C ASP A 15 9.67 -7.36 17.78
N HIS A 16 10.47 -6.43 17.28
CA HIS A 16 10.57 -6.13 15.85
C HIS A 16 11.95 -6.53 15.33
N VAL A 17 11.99 -7.37 14.30
CA VAL A 17 13.24 -7.77 13.66
C VAL A 17 13.25 -7.39 12.19
N GLN A 18 14.30 -6.72 11.74
CA GLN A 18 14.54 -6.55 10.31
C GLN A 18 15.02 -7.88 9.75
N ALA A 19 14.23 -8.49 8.86
CA ALA A 19 14.62 -9.73 8.22
C ALA A 19 15.89 -9.49 7.37
N PRO A 20 16.95 -10.30 7.52
CA PRO A 20 18.15 -10.21 6.69
C PRO A 20 17.93 -10.70 5.25
N VAL A 21 16.75 -10.52 4.67
CA VAL A 21 16.35 -10.97 3.33
C VAL A 21 15.91 -9.76 2.50
N LEU A 22 16.34 -9.67 1.25
CA LEU A 22 15.87 -8.68 0.29
C LEU A 22 14.65 -9.21 -0.45
N VAL A 23 13.60 -8.40 -0.52
CA VAL A 23 12.36 -8.70 -1.24
C VAL A 23 12.03 -7.59 -2.21
N ASP A 24 11.33 -7.92 -3.29
CA ASP A 24 10.78 -6.97 -4.24
C ASP A 24 9.41 -6.46 -3.74
N VAL A 25 9.32 -5.15 -3.51
CA VAL A 25 8.09 -4.44 -3.15
C VAL A 25 7.75 -3.49 -4.30
N GLU A 26 6.86 -3.91 -5.19
CA GLU A 26 6.44 -3.13 -6.38
C GLU A 26 7.62 -2.63 -7.23
N GLY A 27 8.56 -3.53 -7.48
CA GLY A 27 9.84 -3.29 -8.15
C GLY A 27 10.93 -2.82 -7.19
N THR A 28 10.62 -2.27 -6.02
CA THR A 28 11.63 -1.68 -5.14
C THR A 28 12.19 -2.72 -4.17
N VAL A 29 13.50 -2.90 -4.19
CA VAL A 29 14.18 -3.81 -3.26
C VAL A 29 14.14 -3.25 -1.85
N ARG A 30 13.56 -4.01 -0.90
CA ARG A 30 13.45 -3.64 0.51
C ARG A 30 13.85 -4.80 1.42
N ARG A 31 14.09 -4.50 2.69
CA ARG A 31 14.18 -5.49 3.76
C ARG A 31 12.90 -5.43 4.58
N PRO A 32 12.10 -6.50 4.63
CA PRO A 32 10.89 -6.49 5.41
C PRO A 32 11.24 -6.54 6.90
N TRP A 33 10.34 -6.00 7.71
CA TRP A 33 10.37 -6.11 9.16
C TRP A 33 9.29 -7.07 9.60
N ILE A 34 9.59 -7.84 10.63
CA ILE A 34 8.66 -8.79 11.22
C ILE A 34 8.41 -8.39 12.67
N THR A 35 7.15 -8.36 13.05
CA THR A 35 6.67 -8.07 14.41
C THR A 35 6.07 -9.34 14.98
N TRP A 36 6.50 -9.72 16.18
CA TRP A 36 6.08 -10.97 16.83
C TRP A 36 5.35 -10.71 18.15
N PHE A 37 4.41 -11.59 18.46
CA PHE A 37 3.99 -11.89 19.83
C PHE A 37 4.22 -13.37 20.09
N VAL A 38 4.94 -13.70 21.17
CA VAL A 38 5.31 -15.08 21.49
C VAL A 38 4.98 -15.38 22.94
N ASP A 39 4.28 -16.48 23.18
CA ASP A 39 4.01 -16.98 24.52
C ASP A 39 5.28 -17.59 25.15
N CYS A 40 5.66 -17.11 26.34
CA CYS A 40 6.88 -17.54 27.02
C CYS A 40 6.79 -18.95 27.61
N ALA A 41 5.59 -19.44 27.91
CA ALA A 41 5.41 -20.76 28.52
C ALA A 41 5.54 -21.87 27.48
N SER A 42 4.93 -21.68 26.30
CA SER A 42 4.85 -22.69 25.25
C SER A 42 5.79 -22.44 24.06
N ASN A 43 6.39 -21.25 23.93
CA ASN A 43 7.07 -20.78 22.70
C ASN A 43 6.14 -20.66 21.48
N THR A 44 4.82 -20.61 21.69
CA THR A 44 3.86 -20.46 20.59
C THR A 44 3.96 -19.05 20.04
N ILE A 45 4.07 -18.92 18.73
CA ILE A 45 3.93 -17.64 18.05
C ILE A 45 2.44 -17.34 18.05
N MET A 46 2.04 -16.35 18.85
CA MET A 46 0.64 -15.98 19.01
C MET A 46 0.18 -15.19 17.80
N GLY A 47 0.95 -14.18 17.38
CA GLY A 47 0.63 -13.35 16.24
C GLY A 47 1.86 -12.77 15.56
N VAL A 48 1.72 -12.46 14.27
CA VAL A 48 2.78 -11.92 13.43
C VAL A 48 2.24 -10.85 12.49
N ALA A 49 3.04 -9.81 12.25
CA ALA A 49 2.82 -8.86 11.17
C ALA A 49 4.12 -8.60 10.40
N VAL A 50 4.01 -8.46 9.08
CA VAL A 50 5.15 -8.18 8.19
C VAL A 50 4.95 -6.83 7.53
N THR A 51 5.95 -5.97 7.56
CA THR A 51 5.93 -4.67 6.89
C THR A 51 7.09 -4.53 5.90
N PRO A 52 6.90 -3.89 4.73
CA PRO A 52 7.98 -3.69 3.76
C PRO A 52 8.99 -2.61 4.17
N GLY A 53 8.66 -1.82 5.20
CA GLY A 53 9.50 -0.76 5.77
C GLY A 53 9.61 -0.88 7.30
N HIS A 54 10.23 0.14 7.93
CA HIS A 54 10.40 0.18 9.38
C HIS A 54 9.09 -0.10 10.11
N PRO A 55 9.10 -0.88 11.20
CA PRO A 55 7.91 -1.14 11.98
C PRO A 55 7.30 0.18 12.43
N SER A 56 5.98 0.18 12.45
CA SER A 56 5.16 1.27 12.97
C SER A 56 4.29 0.73 14.09
N ARG A 57 3.64 1.61 14.85
CA ARG A 57 2.54 1.25 15.75
C ARG A 57 1.53 0.30 15.09
N GLU A 58 1.27 0.47 13.81
CA GLU A 58 0.30 -0.28 13.03
C GLU A 58 0.69 -1.75 12.93
N SER A 59 1.99 -2.03 12.73
CA SER A 59 2.52 -3.39 12.72
C SER A 59 2.34 -4.09 14.08
N VAL A 60 2.45 -3.34 15.18
CA VAL A 60 2.19 -3.85 16.53
C VAL A 60 0.72 -4.20 16.72
N LEU A 61 -0.20 -3.29 16.35
CA LEU A 61 -1.63 -3.52 16.49
C LEU A 61 -2.12 -4.67 15.59
N ALA A 62 -1.61 -4.78 14.37
CA ALA A 62 -1.92 -5.89 13.47
C ALA A 62 -1.44 -7.23 14.03
N ALA A 63 -0.19 -7.29 14.54
CA ALA A 63 0.34 -8.50 15.16
C ALA A 63 -0.41 -8.85 16.46
N LEU A 64 -0.80 -7.85 17.25
CA LEU A 64 -1.60 -8.05 18.46
C LEU A 64 -2.98 -8.59 18.13
N ARG A 65 -3.64 -8.04 17.10
CA ARG A 65 -4.93 -8.55 16.61
C ARG A 65 -4.81 -10.01 16.19
N ALA A 66 -3.79 -10.34 15.40
CA ALA A 66 -3.52 -11.73 15.03
C ALA A 66 -3.24 -12.62 16.25
N ALA A 67 -2.63 -12.07 17.30
CA ALA A 67 -2.28 -12.81 18.51
C ALA A 67 -3.47 -13.13 19.42
N VAL A 68 -4.52 -12.31 19.41
CA VAL A 68 -5.68 -12.47 20.32
C VAL A 68 -6.84 -13.22 19.66
N VAL A 69 -6.99 -13.13 18.34
CA VAL A 69 -8.06 -13.80 17.57
C VAL A 69 -7.81 -15.30 17.51
N ARG A 70 -8.81 -16.11 17.87
CA ARG A 70 -8.70 -17.57 17.92
C ARG A 70 -9.28 -18.26 16.68
N GLU A 71 -10.02 -17.52 15.87
CA GLU A 71 -10.59 -17.99 14.62
C GLU A 71 -9.56 -17.99 13.49
N GLU A 72 -9.87 -18.72 12.42
CA GLU A 72 -9.15 -18.63 11.16
C GLU A 72 -9.14 -17.17 10.65
N PRO A 73 -8.01 -16.67 10.11
CA PRO A 73 -6.81 -17.40 9.73
C PRO A 73 -5.70 -17.46 10.79
N PHE A 74 -5.96 -17.12 12.06
CA PHE A 74 -4.88 -16.90 13.05
C PHE A 74 -4.74 -18.02 14.08
N GLY A 75 -5.86 -18.53 14.59
CA GLY A 75 -5.87 -19.51 15.68
C GLY A 75 -5.39 -20.91 15.28
N PRO A 76 -5.54 -21.90 16.19
CA PRO A 76 -6.42 -21.93 17.36
C PRO A 76 -5.86 -21.27 18.64
N GLN A 77 -4.57 -20.93 18.66
CA GLN A 77 -3.97 -20.14 19.73
C GLN A 77 -4.55 -18.71 19.76
N GLY A 78 -4.74 -18.14 20.95
CA GLY A 78 -5.17 -16.75 21.06
C GLY A 78 -5.59 -16.36 22.47
N GLY A 79 -6.48 -15.37 22.60
CA GLY A 79 -6.87 -14.78 23.88
C GLY A 79 -5.86 -13.74 24.39
N LEU A 80 -6.11 -13.20 25.57
CA LEU A 80 -5.31 -12.14 26.16
C LEU A 80 -4.26 -12.64 27.13
N PRO A 81 -3.06 -12.02 27.12
CA PRO A 81 -2.08 -12.28 28.15
C PRO A 81 -2.40 -11.53 29.45
N GLU A 82 -1.81 -11.95 30.56
CA GLU A 82 -1.75 -11.13 31.78
C GLU A 82 -0.79 -9.96 31.59
N LYS A 83 0.32 -10.20 30.90
CA LYS A 83 1.33 -9.18 30.62
C LYS A 83 2.10 -9.38 29.32
N VAL A 84 2.56 -8.27 28.78
CA VAL A 84 3.44 -8.21 27.61
C VAL A 84 4.74 -7.54 27.99
N ARG A 85 5.85 -8.21 27.69
CA ARG A 85 7.20 -7.67 27.82
C ARG A 85 7.65 -7.06 26.51
N VAL A 86 8.05 -5.80 26.58
CA VAL A 86 8.45 -5.03 25.41
C VAL A 86 9.88 -4.52 25.55
N ASP A 87 10.54 -4.27 24.42
CA ASP A 87 11.81 -3.51 24.43
C ASP A 87 11.46 -2.02 24.37
N ARG A 88 12.35 -1.15 24.82
CA ARG A 88 12.21 0.32 24.79
C ARG A 88 12.24 0.92 23.37
N GLY A 89 11.73 0.21 22.37
CA GLY A 89 11.40 0.76 21.07
C GLY A 89 10.31 1.83 21.21
N LYS A 90 10.55 3.02 20.64
CA LYS A 90 9.60 4.14 20.68
C LYS A 90 8.21 3.77 20.12
N ASP A 91 8.14 2.80 19.22
CA ASP A 91 6.91 2.38 18.54
C ASP A 91 5.97 1.58 19.46
N PHE A 92 6.52 0.67 20.26
CA PHE A 92 5.76 -0.12 21.25
C PHE A 92 5.34 0.68 22.49
N LEU A 93 6.10 1.72 22.83
CA LEU A 93 5.79 2.64 23.92
C LEU A 93 4.92 3.83 23.46
N SER A 94 4.37 3.77 22.26
CA SER A 94 3.43 4.80 21.81
C SER A 94 2.18 4.81 22.70
N LYS A 95 1.65 6.02 22.96
CA LYS A 95 0.45 6.21 23.81
C LYS A 95 -0.72 5.33 23.40
N THR A 96 -0.88 5.07 22.10
CA THR A 96 -1.98 4.25 21.59
C THR A 96 -1.77 2.76 21.84
N VAL A 97 -0.56 2.24 21.71
CA VAL A 97 -0.27 0.83 22.04
C VAL A 97 -0.45 0.59 23.54
N ALA A 98 0.02 1.52 24.37
CA ALA A 98 -0.22 1.49 25.81
C ALA A 98 -1.72 1.60 26.15
N ALA A 99 -2.46 2.47 25.47
CA ALA A 99 -3.91 2.60 25.66
C ALA A 99 -4.65 1.33 25.24
N ALA A 100 -4.23 0.67 24.16
CA ALA A 100 -4.78 -0.61 23.74
C ALA A 100 -4.56 -1.67 24.82
N PHE A 101 -3.32 -1.88 25.28
CA PHE A 101 -3.05 -2.85 26.34
C PHE A 101 -3.78 -2.53 27.65
N ASN A 102 -3.83 -1.27 28.07
CA ASN A 102 -4.55 -0.86 29.27
C ASN A 102 -6.05 -1.13 29.16
N ALA A 103 -6.66 -0.85 28.01
CA ALA A 103 -8.08 -1.12 27.81
C ALA A 103 -8.41 -2.61 27.75
N LEU A 104 -7.43 -3.43 27.35
CA LEU A 104 -7.51 -4.88 27.42
C LEU A 104 -7.08 -5.43 28.78
N ASP A 105 -6.83 -4.60 29.79
CA ASP A 105 -6.32 -5.01 31.11
C ASP A 105 -5.09 -5.94 30.98
N VAL A 106 -4.14 -5.54 30.13
CA VAL A 106 -2.86 -6.23 29.90
C VAL A 106 -1.74 -5.37 30.47
N THR A 107 -0.96 -5.92 31.40
CA THR A 107 0.16 -5.20 31.99
C THR A 107 1.34 -5.12 31.01
N VAL A 108 1.83 -3.92 30.72
CA VAL A 108 3.02 -3.72 29.89
C VAL A 108 4.25 -3.64 30.79
N GLU A 109 5.13 -4.64 30.71
CA GLU A 109 6.42 -4.67 31.40
C GLU A 109 7.53 -4.13 30.49
N ASP A 110 8.07 -2.96 30.83
CA ASP A 110 9.20 -2.35 30.12
C ASP A 110 10.54 -2.90 30.65
N LEU A 111 11.29 -3.58 29.79
CA LEU A 111 12.57 -4.16 30.17
C LEU A 111 13.69 -3.11 30.16
N PRO A 112 14.59 -3.09 31.16
CA PRO A 112 15.79 -2.25 31.14
C PRO A 112 16.61 -2.48 29.86
N ALA A 113 17.06 -1.40 29.24
CA ALA A 113 17.98 -1.48 28.10
C ALA A 113 19.24 -2.27 28.50
N TYR A 114 19.82 -3.01 27.54
CA TYR A 114 21.05 -3.79 27.71
C TYR A 114 20.99 -5.02 28.63
N THR A 115 19.82 -5.64 28.82
CA THR A 115 19.74 -6.96 29.48
C THR A 115 19.17 -8.04 28.54
N PRO A 116 19.95 -8.57 27.58
CA PRO A 116 19.51 -9.61 26.62
C PRO A 116 18.89 -10.84 27.29
N HIS A 117 19.32 -11.15 28.51
CA HIS A 117 18.79 -12.28 29.29
C HIS A 117 17.31 -12.16 29.68
N LEU A 118 16.66 -11.01 29.48
CA LEU A 118 15.27 -10.77 29.87
C LEU A 118 14.24 -11.14 28.79
N LYS A 119 14.67 -11.39 27.54
CA LYS A 119 13.85 -11.74 26.36
C LYS A 119 14.23 -13.08 25.72
N GLY A 120 14.51 -14.07 26.56
CA GLY A 120 15.08 -15.34 26.10
C GLY A 120 14.23 -16.08 25.07
N THR A 121 12.91 -15.90 25.07
CA THR A 121 12.00 -16.61 24.17
C THR A 121 11.98 -16.00 22.79
N VAL A 122 11.70 -14.69 22.68
CA VAL A 122 11.65 -14.01 21.38
C VAL A 122 13.01 -13.90 20.71
N GLU A 123 14.10 -13.74 21.48
CA GLU A 123 15.45 -13.82 20.91
C GLU A 123 15.77 -15.24 20.39
N GLY A 124 15.30 -16.27 21.10
CA GLY A 124 15.40 -17.66 20.65
C GLY A 124 14.65 -17.87 19.34
N LEU A 125 13.45 -17.32 19.23
CA LEU A 125 12.66 -17.33 18.01
C LEU A 125 13.38 -16.61 16.86
N ASN A 126 13.90 -15.40 17.10
CA ASN A 126 14.62 -14.62 16.08
C ASN A 126 15.84 -15.39 15.54
N ARG A 127 16.60 -16.07 16.40
CA ARG A 127 17.70 -16.95 15.97
C ARG A 127 17.21 -18.16 15.19
N ALA A 128 16.10 -18.76 15.61
CA ALA A 128 15.52 -19.92 14.94
C ALA A 128 14.98 -19.58 13.55
N VAL A 129 14.14 -18.54 13.41
CA VAL A 129 13.60 -18.11 12.12
C VAL A 129 14.72 -17.70 11.16
N GLU A 130 15.76 -17.04 11.66
CA GLU A 130 16.91 -16.67 10.85
C GLU A 130 17.64 -17.90 10.30
N SER A 131 18.02 -18.83 11.18
CA SER A 131 18.84 -19.99 10.81
C SER A 131 18.08 -21.07 10.04
N MET A 132 16.80 -21.27 10.35
CA MET A 132 16.00 -22.38 9.81
C MET A 132 15.19 -22.01 8.57
N PHE A 133 14.90 -20.71 8.39
CA PHE A 133 14.04 -20.23 7.31
C PHE A 133 14.71 -19.14 6.48
N LEU A 134 15.03 -18.00 7.07
CA LEU A 134 15.50 -16.83 6.32
C LEU A 134 16.83 -17.08 5.61
N ALA A 135 17.74 -17.84 6.21
CA ALA A 135 19.02 -18.21 5.62
C ALA A 135 18.90 -19.09 4.36
N ALA A 136 17.75 -19.73 4.14
CA ALA A 136 17.48 -20.56 2.97
C ALA A 136 16.77 -19.80 1.84
N LEU A 137 16.33 -18.56 2.08
CA LEU A 137 15.61 -17.76 1.08
C LEU A 137 16.57 -17.04 0.12
N PRO A 138 16.15 -16.83 -1.15
CA PRO A 138 16.88 -15.95 -2.05
C PRO A 138 16.92 -14.53 -1.49
N GLY A 139 17.99 -13.80 -1.77
CA GLY A 139 18.18 -12.45 -1.27
C GLY A 139 18.62 -12.36 0.20
N TYR A 140 18.95 -13.47 0.86
CA TYR A 140 19.56 -13.46 2.19
C TYR A 140 20.90 -12.70 2.19
N THR A 141 21.09 -11.82 3.17
CA THR A 141 22.14 -10.77 3.15
C THR A 141 23.24 -10.95 4.19
N ARG A 142 23.04 -11.78 5.23
CA ARG A 142 24.06 -12.01 6.25
C ARG A 142 25.05 -13.06 5.76
N GLN A 143 26.33 -12.74 5.80
CA GLN A 143 27.38 -13.66 5.37
C GLN A 143 27.58 -14.78 6.40
N PRO A 144 27.73 -16.04 5.98
CA PRO A 144 28.34 -17.05 6.81
C PRO A 144 29.86 -16.77 6.84
N ARG A 145 30.32 -16.06 7.87
CA ARG A 145 31.74 -15.82 8.26
C ARG A 145 32.49 -14.67 7.55
N PRO A 146 33.47 -14.03 8.23
CA PRO A 146 34.31 -13.00 7.63
C PRO A 146 35.33 -13.63 6.67
N GLY A 147 35.46 -13.08 5.46
CA GLY A 147 36.61 -13.34 4.59
C GLY A 147 36.32 -13.83 3.17
N ARG A 148 35.06 -14.09 2.78
CA ARG A 148 34.75 -14.41 1.37
C ARG A 148 33.48 -13.71 0.90
N ARG A 149 33.68 -12.68 0.08
CA ARG A 149 32.62 -12.04 -0.69
C ARG A 149 32.16 -13.01 -1.78
N ARG A 150 30.85 -13.20 -1.91
CA ARG A 150 30.21 -13.00 -3.21
C ARG A 150 29.18 -11.91 -3.00
N ALA A 151 29.37 -10.78 -3.68
CA ALA A 151 28.25 -9.86 -3.88
C ALA A 151 27.14 -10.70 -4.49
N ARG A 152 25.91 -10.50 -4.03
CA ARG A 152 24.71 -11.09 -4.61
C ARG A 152 24.86 -11.17 -6.14
N PRO A 153 24.61 -12.33 -6.78
CA PRO A 153 24.51 -12.35 -8.23
C PRO A 153 23.53 -11.26 -8.66
N LYS A 154 23.94 -10.32 -9.52
CA LYS A 154 23.07 -9.21 -9.94
C LYS A 154 21.74 -9.69 -10.51
N ASP A 155 21.71 -10.95 -10.97
CA ASP A 155 20.58 -11.60 -11.63
C ASP A 155 19.78 -12.55 -10.71
N GLU A 156 20.07 -12.61 -9.41
CA GLU A 156 19.27 -13.42 -8.49
C GLU A 156 17.83 -12.90 -8.46
N VAL A 157 16.85 -13.78 -8.71
CA VAL A 157 15.42 -13.43 -8.63
C VAL A 157 15.02 -13.32 -7.16
N LEU A 158 14.57 -12.14 -6.74
CA LEU A 158 14.03 -11.94 -5.39
C LEU A 158 12.60 -12.44 -5.30
N LEU A 159 12.20 -12.84 -4.09
CA LEU A 159 10.79 -13.03 -3.80
C LEU A 159 10.05 -11.69 -3.82
N HIS A 160 8.82 -11.71 -4.33
CA HIS A 160 7.89 -10.63 -4.06
C HIS A 160 7.52 -10.61 -2.57
N PHE A 161 7.15 -9.44 -2.07
CA PHE A 161 6.78 -9.24 -0.67
C PHE A 161 5.64 -10.18 -0.24
N GLU A 162 4.67 -10.40 -1.11
CA GLU A 162 3.55 -11.31 -0.90
C GLU A 162 4.04 -12.76 -0.73
N ASP A 163 4.93 -13.22 -1.62
CA ASP A 163 5.50 -14.57 -1.55
C ASP A 163 6.35 -14.78 -0.28
N PHE A 164 7.13 -13.77 0.11
CA PHE A 164 7.87 -13.79 1.36
C PHE A 164 6.92 -13.91 2.55
N THR A 165 5.84 -13.13 2.55
CA THR A 165 4.84 -13.12 3.63
C THR A 165 4.14 -14.47 3.73
N THR A 166 3.66 -15.04 2.62
CA THR A 166 3.04 -16.37 2.58
C THR A 166 3.98 -17.43 3.15
N ARG A 167 5.22 -17.49 2.68
CA ARG A 167 6.21 -18.47 3.15
C ARG A 167 6.54 -18.31 4.63
N LEU A 168 6.56 -17.08 5.13
CA LEU A 168 6.78 -16.81 6.55
C LEU A 168 5.59 -17.30 7.38
N LEU A 169 4.35 -17.07 6.94
CA LEU A 169 3.15 -17.56 7.61
C LEU A 169 3.08 -19.09 7.61
N ASP A 170 3.45 -19.74 6.50
CA ASP A 170 3.59 -21.20 6.42
C ASP A 170 4.63 -21.71 7.44
N TRP A 171 5.77 -21.01 7.56
CA TRP A 171 6.80 -21.34 8.53
C TRP A 171 6.31 -21.17 9.98
N VAL A 172 5.51 -20.14 10.26
CA VAL A 172 4.87 -19.92 11.57
C VAL A 172 3.89 -21.06 11.88
N GLY A 173 3.07 -21.45 10.91
CA GLY A 173 2.17 -22.60 11.04
C GLY A 173 2.94 -23.89 11.34
N TRP A 174 4.02 -24.14 10.62
CA TRP A 174 4.93 -25.25 10.90
C TRP A 174 5.58 -25.15 12.28
N TRP A 175 6.05 -23.97 12.70
CA TRP A 175 6.66 -23.75 14.00
C TRP A 175 5.69 -24.11 15.12
N ASN A 176 4.46 -23.62 15.04
CA ASN A 176 3.44 -23.85 16.06
C ASN A 176 2.98 -25.31 16.11
N THR A 177 2.78 -25.96 14.96
CA THR A 177 2.14 -27.29 14.90
C THR A 177 3.13 -28.45 14.88
N SER A 178 4.26 -28.27 14.22
CA SER A 178 5.14 -29.35 13.77
C SER A 178 6.54 -29.28 14.37
N HIS A 179 7.09 -28.08 14.59
CA HIS A 179 8.42 -27.94 15.18
C HIS A 179 8.45 -28.44 16.63
N ARG A 180 9.53 -29.15 16.99
CA ARG A 180 9.73 -29.74 18.32
C ARG A 180 10.98 -29.14 18.97
N PRO A 181 10.92 -27.89 19.48
CA PRO A 181 12.09 -27.24 20.04
C PRO A 181 12.55 -27.96 21.31
N GLY A 182 13.86 -28.09 21.49
CA GLY A 182 14.48 -28.84 22.61
C GLY A 182 13.88 -28.52 24.00
N PRO A 183 13.62 -27.25 24.36
CA PRO A 183 12.98 -26.89 25.61
C PRO A 183 11.58 -27.50 25.84
N LEU A 184 10.86 -27.93 24.80
CA LEU A 184 9.51 -28.51 24.91
C LEU A 184 9.49 -30.04 24.94
N LYS A 185 10.66 -30.69 25.03
CA LYS A 185 10.81 -32.14 25.26
C LYS A 185 10.00 -32.99 24.27
N GLY A 186 10.07 -32.69 22.98
CA GLY A 186 9.41 -33.46 21.92
C GLY A 186 7.96 -33.08 21.60
N ARG A 187 7.40 -32.07 22.27
CA ARG A 187 6.08 -31.49 21.95
C ARG A 187 6.21 -30.21 21.12
N SER A 188 5.21 -29.91 20.30
CA SER A 188 5.17 -28.62 19.60
C SER A 188 4.71 -27.50 20.51
N PRO A 189 5.04 -26.24 20.17
CA PRO A 189 4.51 -25.08 20.86
C PRO A 189 2.99 -25.13 21.06
N LEU A 190 2.24 -25.41 19.99
CA LEU A 190 0.78 -25.47 20.09
C LEU A 190 0.30 -26.61 21.00
N GLN A 191 0.91 -27.80 20.94
CA GLN A 191 0.58 -28.89 21.86
C GLN A 191 0.79 -28.50 23.33
N VAL A 192 1.87 -27.79 23.64
CA VAL A 192 2.13 -27.33 25.01
C VAL A 192 1.12 -26.27 25.44
N TRP A 193 0.75 -25.37 24.52
CA TRP A 193 -0.24 -24.32 24.77
C TRP A 193 -1.66 -24.89 24.97
N GLU A 194 -2.07 -25.86 24.16
CA GLU A 194 -3.40 -26.49 24.25
C GLU A 194 -3.56 -27.38 25.49
N THR A 195 -2.49 -28.06 25.90
CA THR A 195 -2.52 -28.97 27.07
C THR A 195 -2.50 -28.25 28.42
N ASP A 196 -2.18 -26.96 28.44
CA ASP A 196 -2.26 -26.15 29.64
C ASP A 196 -3.73 -25.84 29.98
N PRO A 197 -4.22 -26.20 31.18
CA PRO A 197 -5.64 -26.06 31.53
C PRO A 197 -6.05 -24.63 31.91
N THR A 198 -5.12 -23.68 31.98
CA THR A 198 -5.39 -22.32 32.50
C THR A 198 -6.46 -21.62 31.67
N PRO A 199 -7.56 -21.10 32.24
CA PRO A 199 -8.64 -20.48 31.48
C PRO A 199 -8.15 -19.35 30.56
N LEU A 200 -8.70 -19.29 29.34
CA LEU A 200 -8.40 -18.20 28.41
C LEU A 200 -9.25 -16.99 28.74
N ARG A 201 -8.62 -15.82 28.74
CA ARG A 201 -9.33 -14.54 28.78
C ARG A 201 -9.57 -14.08 27.35
N GLU A 202 -10.83 -14.08 26.92
CA GLU A 202 -11.22 -13.75 25.55
C GLU A 202 -11.91 -12.40 25.50
N ILE A 203 -11.81 -11.76 24.33
CA ILE A 203 -12.52 -10.54 24.02
C ILE A 203 -13.51 -10.90 22.91
N GLY A 204 -14.74 -10.39 23.00
CA GLY A 204 -15.68 -10.47 21.89
C GLY A 204 -15.12 -9.79 20.64
N ALA A 205 -15.41 -10.33 19.45
CA ALA A 205 -14.91 -9.79 18.18
C ALA A 205 -15.18 -8.27 18.02
N ASP A 206 -16.26 -7.76 18.61
CA ASP A 206 -16.68 -6.35 18.55
C ASP A 206 -15.78 -5.42 19.40
N GLU A 207 -15.31 -5.90 20.55
CA GLU A 207 -14.43 -5.12 21.44
C GLU A 207 -13.00 -5.07 20.92
N LEU A 208 -12.55 -6.09 20.19
CA LEU A 208 -11.23 -6.14 19.57
C LEU A 208 -10.94 -4.90 18.73
N TRP A 209 -11.89 -4.52 17.88
CA TRP A 209 -11.80 -3.36 17.00
C TRP A 209 -11.72 -2.04 17.73
N THR A 210 -12.32 -1.96 18.93
CA THR A 210 -12.26 -0.75 19.74
C THR A 210 -10.81 -0.44 20.11
N PHE A 211 -9.97 -1.46 20.36
CA PHE A 211 -8.65 -1.24 20.93
C PHE A 211 -7.49 -1.47 19.96
N THR A 212 -7.72 -2.17 18.83
CA THR A 212 -6.66 -2.43 17.84
C THR A 212 -6.65 -1.49 16.64
N LEU A 213 -7.51 -0.47 16.62
CA LEU A 213 -7.66 0.43 15.48
C LEU A 213 -7.22 1.86 15.77
N GLU A 214 -6.74 2.54 14.74
CA GLU A 214 -6.39 3.96 14.82
C GLU A 214 -7.62 4.84 14.75
N ASP A 215 -7.58 5.96 15.47
CA ASP A 215 -8.59 7.00 15.45
C ASP A 215 -7.92 8.30 14.99
N ASP A 216 -8.44 8.92 13.92
CA ASP A 216 -7.88 10.17 13.38
C ASP A 216 -8.31 11.41 14.21
N GLY A 217 -9.13 11.20 15.25
CA GLY A 217 -9.65 12.24 16.13
C GLY A 217 -10.69 13.15 15.49
N ARG A 218 -11.10 12.86 14.24
CA ARG A 218 -12.01 13.73 13.48
C ARG A 218 -13.41 13.17 13.51
N PHE A 219 -14.35 14.08 13.74
CA PHE A 219 -15.76 13.78 13.56
C PHE A 219 -16.13 13.87 12.08
N ARG A 220 -17.02 12.99 11.66
CA ARG A 220 -17.58 12.90 10.31
C ARG A 220 -19.09 12.85 10.44
N VAL A 221 -19.79 13.31 9.42
CA VAL A 221 -21.26 13.22 9.36
C VAL A 221 -21.61 12.02 8.50
N LEU A 222 -22.47 11.16 9.02
CA LEU A 222 -23.00 10.04 8.26
C LEU A 222 -23.95 10.58 7.19
N SER A 223 -23.68 10.26 5.93
CA SER A 223 -24.50 10.70 4.79
C SER A 223 -25.38 9.54 4.30
N THR A 224 -26.33 9.84 3.40
CA THR A 224 -27.10 8.79 2.69
C THR A 224 -26.23 7.86 1.85
N LYS A 225 -25.01 8.27 1.50
CA LYS A 225 -24.00 7.47 0.79
C LYS A 225 -23.00 6.79 1.74
N GLY A 226 -23.26 6.82 3.05
CA GLY A 226 -22.36 6.30 4.07
C GLY A 226 -21.38 7.34 4.61
N VAL A 227 -20.20 6.89 5.04
CA VAL A 227 -19.18 7.71 5.70
C VAL A 227 -17.98 7.92 4.78
N ARG A 228 -17.61 9.19 4.55
CA ARG A 228 -16.43 9.54 3.76
C ARG A 228 -15.17 9.55 4.64
N PHE A 229 -14.20 8.69 4.37
CA PHE A 229 -12.92 8.58 5.06
C PHE A 229 -11.77 8.44 4.05
N ARG A 230 -10.69 9.23 4.22
CA ARG A 230 -9.52 9.26 3.31
C ARG A 230 -9.87 9.37 1.81
N ASN A 231 -10.83 10.24 1.49
CA ASN A 231 -11.36 10.47 0.14
C ASN A 231 -12.03 9.23 -0.51
N ARG A 232 -12.50 8.30 0.31
CA ARG A 232 -13.28 7.12 -0.10
C ARG A 232 -14.57 7.04 0.69
N ASP A 233 -15.58 6.40 0.12
CA ASP A 233 -16.90 6.25 0.73
C ASP A 233 -17.06 4.81 1.25
N TYR A 234 -17.51 4.68 2.50
CA TYR A 234 -17.73 3.41 3.17
C TYR A 234 -19.20 3.27 3.54
N VAL A 235 -19.77 2.10 3.27
CA VAL A 235 -21.21 1.82 3.40
C VAL A 235 -21.45 0.55 4.20
N ALA A 236 -22.57 0.54 4.91
CA ALA A 236 -23.12 -0.66 5.53
C ALA A 236 -24.64 -0.54 5.67
N ALA A 237 -25.33 -1.68 5.68
CA ALA A 237 -26.79 -1.72 5.74
C ALA A 237 -27.37 -1.04 7.00
N TRP A 238 -26.67 -1.11 8.13
CA TRP A 238 -27.12 -0.49 9.39
C TRP A 238 -27.08 1.04 9.36
N MET A 239 -26.40 1.65 8.39
CA MET A 239 -26.29 3.11 8.26
C MET A 239 -27.57 3.77 7.73
N THR A 240 -28.48 2.99 7.15
CA THR A 240 -29.74 3.50 6.60
C THR A 240 -30.60 4.12 7.71
N GLY A 241 -31.01 5.38 7.52
CA GLY A 241 -31.83 6.11 8.49
C GLY A 241 -31.03 6.86 9.57
N LEU A 242 -29.71 6.74 9.60
CA LEU A 242 -28.82 7.46 10.54
C LEU A 242 -28.13 8.68 9.90
N ALA A 243 -28.69 9.20 8.80
CA ALA A 243 -28.10 10.34 8.08
C ALA A 243 -28.15 11.60 8.94
N GLY A 244 -27.03 12.33 9.00
CA GLY A 244 -26.87 13.52 9.83
C GLY A 244 -26.17 13.26 11.17
N GLU A 245 -26.05 11.99 11.59
CA GLU A 245 -25.38 11.64 12.84
C GLU A 245 -23.87 11.92 12.78
N ARG A 246 -23.32 12.38 13.91
CA ARG A 246 -21.88 12.60 14.05
C ARG A 246 -21.23 11.31 14.49
N VAL A 247 -20.24 10.88 13.72
CA VAL A 247 -19.51 9.63 13.96
C VAL A 247 -18.00 9.88 14.01
N ARG A 248 -17.30 8.98 14.69
CA ARG A 248 -15.84 8.81 14.60
C ARG A 248 -15.56 7.53 13.84
N VAL A 249 -14.45 7.56 13.11
CA VAL A 249 -13.98 6.41 12.35
C VAL A 249 -12.72 5.86 13.01
N ARG A 250 -12.73 4.55 13.25
CA ARG A 250 -11.54 3.79 13.55
C ARG A 250 -11.21 2.87 12.38
N PHE A 251 -9.93 2.71 12.09
CA PHE A 251 -9.48 1.97 10.91
C PHE A 251 -8.16 1.27 11.17
N MET A 252 -7.92 0.20 10.42
CA MET A 252 -6.63 -0.49 10.44
C MET A 252 -5.80 0.12 9.32
N PRO A 253 -4.63 0.71 9.62
CA PRO A 253 -3.80 1.28 8.58
C PRO A 253 -3.39 0.23 7.55
N HIS A 254 -3.31 0.63 6.28
CA HIS A 254 -3.06 -0.24 5.13
C HIS A 254 -4.15 -1.28 4.80
N HIS A 255 -5.20 -1.38 5.62
CA HIS A 255 -6.41 -2.18 5.35
C HIS A 255 -7.59 -1.25 5.06
N ASP A 256 -7.59 -0.65 3.87
CA ASP A 256 -8.59 0.34 3.47
C ASP A 256 -9.93 -0.26 3.01
N CYS A 257 -10.13 -1.57 3.14
CA CYS A 257 -11.35 -2.24 2.68
C CYS A 257 -12.52 -2.03 3.65
N ARG A 258 -12.22 -1.81 4.93
CA ARG A 258 -13.20 -1.75 6.01
C ARG A 258 -12.80 -0.73 7.06
N ILE A 259 -13.79 -0.05 7.60
CA ILE A 259 -13.66 0.83 8.77
C ILE A 259 -14.67 0.45 9.84
N GLU A 260 -14.42 0.92 11.05
CA GLU A 260 -15.28 0.73 12.21
C GLU A 260 -15.82 2.08 12.66
N VAL A 261 -17.14 2.17 12.83
CA VAL A 261 -17.83 3.45 13.05
C VAL A 261 -18.36 3.52 14.47
N PHE A 262 -18.10 4.64 15.12
CA PHE A 262 -18.47 4.90 16.51
C PHE A 262 -19.27 6.20 16.59
N ASP A 263 -20.21 6.26 17.52
CA ASP A 263 -20.93 7.48 17.84
C ASP A 263 -19.98 8.55 18.40
N ALA A 264 -20.06 9.77 17.88
CA ALA A 264 -19.12 10.83 18.24
C ALA A 264 -19.27 11.33 19.69
N ALA A 265 -20.48 11.29 20.24
CA ALA A 265 -20.81 11.88 21.53
C ALA A 265 -20.62 10.88 22.67
N THR A 266 -21.09 9.65 22.47
CA THR A 266 -21.10 8.57 23.47
C THR A 266 -19.89 7.65 23.34
N GLY A 267 -19.21 7.63 22.19
CA GLY A 267 -18.14 6.68 21.92
C GLY A 267 -18.62 5.24 21.73
N ARG A 268 -19.94 5.02 21.62
CA ARG A 268 -20.55 3.70 21.42
C ARG A 268 -20.23 3.18 20.02
N TYR A 269 -19.86 1.90 19.92
CA TYR A 269 -19.69 1.23 18.63
C TYR A 269 -21.04 1.12 17.89
N LEU A 270 -21.08 1.56 16.63
CA LEU A 270 -22.28 1.51 15.79
C LEU A 270 -22.25 0.33 14.82
N GLY A 271 -21.06 -0.02 14.31
CA GLY A 271 -20.88 -1.15 13.42
C GLY A 271 -19.78 -0.94 12.37
N PRO A 272 -19.51 -1.96 11.56
CA PRO A 272 -18.51 -1.91 10.50
C PRO A 272 -19.04 -1.29 9.22
N ALA A 273 -18.16 -0.72 8.40
CA ALA A 273 -18.49 -0.21 7.08
C ALA A 273 -17.46 -0.64 6.04
N GLU A 274 -17.93 -1.15 4.91
CA GLU A 274 -17.09 -1.67 3.83
C GLU A 274 -16.92 -0.61 2.72
N LEU A 275 -15.81 -0.66 2.00
CA LEU A 275 -15.52 0.28 0.90
C LEU A 275 -16.55 0.11 -0.22
N ALA A 276 -17.28 1.19 -0.54
CA ALA A 276 -18.39 1.16 -1.50
C ALA A 276 -17.95 0.81 -2.93
N ASP A 277 -16.79 1.35 -3.36
CA ASP A 277 -16.22 1.17 -4.70
C ASP A 277 -14.99 0.25 -4.64
N ALA A 278 -15.12 -0.94 -4.04
CA ALA A 278 -14.04 -1.92 -4.04
C ALA A 278 -13.72 -2.35 -5.48
N ALA A 279 -12.50 -2.05 -5.95
CA ALA A 279 -12.04 -2.44 -7.28
C ALA A 279 -12.04 -3.97 -7.42
N THR A 280 -12.43 -4.47 -8.59
CA THR A 280 -12.39 -5.92 -8.84
C THR A 280 -10.94 -6.42 -8.82
N PRO A 281 -10.69 -7.70 -8.48
CA PRO A 281 -9.34 -8.28 -8.52
C PRO A 281 -8.61 -8.05 -9.85
N GLU A 282 -9.36 -8.03 -10.96
CA GLU A 282 -8.86 -7.76 -12.30
C GLU A 282 -8.41 -6.30 -12.48
N GLN A 283 -9.20 -5.34 -11.99
CA GLN A 283 -8.85 -3.92 -12.02
C GLN A 283 -7.62 -3.63 -11.14
N ILE A 284 -7.54 -4.27 -9.96
CA ILE A 284 -6.37 -4.18 -9.08
C ILE A 284 -5.13 -4.73 -9.78
N SER A 285 -5.23 -5.90 -10.43
CA SER A 285 -4.15 -6.52 -11.20
C SER A 285 -3.70 -5.66 -12.39
N ALA A 286 -4.64 -5.07 -13.13
CA ALA A 286 -4.36 -4.19 -14.26
C ALA A 286 -3.63 -2.91 -13.83
N VAL A 287 -4.07 -2.27 -12.74
CA VAL A 287 -3.40 -1.08 -12.17
C VAL A 287 -2.00 -1.43 -11.68
N ARG A 288 -1.82 -2.59 -11.02
CA ARG A 288 -0.51 -3.09 -10.58
C ARG A 288 0.43 -3.32 -11.75
N THR A 289 -0.05 -3.98 -12.81
CA THR A 289 0.70 -4.24 -14.05
C THR A 289 1.14 -2.94 -14.71
N ALA A 290 0.24 -1.95 -14.82
CA ALA A 290 0.54 -0.65 -15.41
C ALA A 290 1.59 0.13 -14.60
N ARG A 291 1.51 0.10 -13.27
CA ARG A 291 2.51 0.72 -12.38
C ARG A 291 3.88 0.06 -12.50
N ALA A 292 3.95 -1.27 -12.49
CA ALA A 292 5.19 -2.02 -12.65
C ALA A 292 5.86 -1.72 -14.00
N ALA A 293 5.08 -1.65 -15.08
CA ALA A 293 5.58 -1.27 -16.41
C ALA A 293 6.15 0.16 -16.43
N ARG A 294 5.49 1.13 -15.79
CA ARG A 294 5.96 2.52 -15.69
C ARG A 294 7.27 2.61 -14.91
N THR A 295 7.37 1.93 -13.77
CA THR A 295 8.59 1.87 -12.96
C THR A 295 9.74 1.21 -13.72
N ARG A 296 9.46 0.14 -14.47
CA ARG A 296 10.46 -0.53 -15.32
C ARG A 296 10.98 0.41 -16.42
N ARG A 297 10.12 1.16 -17.09
CA ARG A 297 10.51 2.16 -18.10
C ARG A 297 11.40 3.23 -17.48
N LEU A 298 10.97 3.85 -16.37
CA LEU A 298 11.76 4.86 -15.66
C LEU A 298 13.15 4.36 -15.24
N ARG A 299 13.26 3.09 -14.81
CA ARG A 299 14.56 2.48 -14.50
C ARG A 299 15.40 2.21 -15.72
N GLN A 300 14.79 1.76 -16.82
CA GLN A 300 15.50 1.58 -18.09
C GLN A 300 16.01 2.92 -18.60
N ASP A 301 15.23 3.99 -18.49
CA ASP A 301 15.60 5.34 -18.90
C ASP A 301 16.75 5.88 -18.02
N LEU A 302 16.67 5.70 -16.70
CA LEU A 302 17.75 6.06 -15.77
C LEU A 302 19.03 5.25 -16.01
N ALA A 303 18.91 3.93 -16.25
CA ALA A 303 20.05 3.06 -16.53
C ALA A 303 20.67 3.35 -17.92
N ALA A 304 19.85 3.76 -18.90
CA ALA A 304 20.32 4.20 -20.20
C ALA A 304 21.06 5.55 -20.09
N ALA A 305 20.54 6.48 -19.28
CA ALA A 305 21.19 7.76 -19.00
C ALA A 305 22.53 7.61 -18.23
N GLN A 306 22.69 6.55 -17.45
CA GLN A 306 23.90 6.29 -16.65
C GLN A 306 24.93 5.36 -17.33
N ARG A 307 24.65 4.84 -18.53
CA ARG A 307 25.56 3.92 -19.23
C ARG A 307 26.72 4.68 -19.86
N GLU A 308 27.81 4.80 -19.11
CA GLU A 308 29.10 5.22 -19.64
C GLU A 308 29.67 4.11 -20.54
N ARG A 309 29.77 4.38 -21.84
CA ARG A 309 30.36 3.47 -22.82
C ARG A 309 31.86 3.75 -22.93
N TYR A 310 32.69 2.72 -22.89
CA TYR A 310 34.15 2.83 -23.07
C TYR A 310 34.57 2.11 -24.35
N ALA A 311 35.57 2.63 -25.05
CA ALA A 311 36.11 2.02 -26.26
C ALA A 311 36.81 0.69 -25.93
N ALA A 312 36.67 -0.30 -26.82
CA ALA A 312 37.39 -1.56 -26.69
C ALA A 312 38.89 -1.32 -26.99
N ALA A 313 39.75 -1.54 -26.00
CA ALA A 313 41.19 -1.36 -26.13
C ALA A 313 41.87 -2.66 -26.56
N THR A 314 42.63 -2.63 -27.67
CA THR A 314 43.44 -3.76 -28.15
C THR A 314 44.92 -3.66 -27.75
N ARG A 315 45.28 -2.65 -26.94
CA ARG A 315 46.61 -2.46 -26.34
C ARG A 315 46.48 -1.91 -24.92
N PRO A 316 47.46 -2.12 -24.02
CA PRO A 316 47.42 -1.60 -22.66
C PRO A 316 47.47 -0.06 -22.65
N GLY A 317 46.45 0.59 -22.09
CA GLY A 317 46.33 2.05 -22.01
C GLY A 317 45.19 2.48 -21.06
N LYS A 318 45.08 3.78 -20.77
CA LYS A 318 43.98 4.31 -19.95
C LYS A 318 42.64 4.17 -20.70
N PRO A 319 41.54 3.74 -20.03
CA PRO A 319 40.26 3.51 -20.69
C PRO A 319 39.67 4.82 -21.22
N GLU A 320 39.35 4.85 -22.51
CA GLU A 320 38.78 6.01 -23.21
C GLU A 320 37.25 5.91 -23.26
N ARG A 321 36.54 6.95 -22.83
CA ARG A 321 35.07 7.02 -22.88
C ARG A 321 34.60 7.31 -24.30
N LEU A 322 33.68 6.50 -24.81
CA LEU A 322 32.98 6.75 -26.07
C LEU A 322 31.82 7.72 -25.84
N GLY A 323 31.83 8.84 -26.58
CA GLY A 323 30.72 9.81 -26.60
C GLY A 323 30.85 10.93 -25.56
N ALA A 324 32.02 11.56 -25.44
CA ALA A 324 32.12 12.84 -24.71
C ALA A 324 31.36 13.92 -25.50
N VAL A 325 30.12 14.19 -25.10
CA VAL A 325 29.27 15.26 -25.66
C VAL A 325 29.93 16.60 -25.35
N THR A 326 30.23 17.40 -26.37
CA THR A 326 30.77 18.74 -26.17
C THR A 326 29.69 19.66 -25.56
N GLY A 327 30.08 20.71 -24.84
CA GLY A 327 29.11 21.64 -24.24
C GLY A 327 28.12 22.26 -25.24
N ALA A 328 28.56 22.42 -26.51
CA ALA A 328 27.71 22.90 -27.60
C ALA A 328 26.70 21.85 -28.09
N GLU A 329 27.04 20.56 -28.05
CA GLU A 329 26.12 19.47 -28.39
C GLU A 329 25.09 19.25 -27.28
N ALA A 330 25.51 19.30 -26.02
CA ALA A 330 24.60 19.25 -24.88
C ALA A 330 23.61 20.42 -24.90
N GLY A 331 24.07 21.63 -25.24
CA GLY A 331 23.19 22.79 -25.39
C GLY A 331 22.15 22.65 -26.51
N ARG A 332 22.51 22.02 -27.64
CA ARG A 332 21.58 21.74 -28.75
C ARG A 332 20.54 20.69 -28.40
N GLU A 333 20.94 19.62 -27.69
CA GLU A 333 20.01 18.58 -27.24
C GLU A 333 19.03 19.10 -26.18
N LEU A 334 19.49 19.93 -25.25
CA LEU A 334 18.63 20.58 -24.26
C LEU A 334 17.61 21.52 -24.91
N ALA A 335 18.03 22.36 -25.87
CA ALA A 335 17.13 23.23 -26.62
C ALA A 335 16.09 22.45 -27.44
N ALA A 336 16.48 21.31 -28.02
CA ALA A 336 15.55 20.44 -28.75
C ALA A 336 14.52 19.75 -27.82
N ALA A 337 14.94 19.37 -26.61
CA ALA A 337 14.04 18.81 -25.60
C ALA A 337 13.03 19.84 -25.08
N GLU A 338 13.46 21.08 -24.80
CA GLU A 338 12.58 22.19 -24.42
C GLU A 338 11.56 22.51 -25.53
N GLN A 339 11.99 22.51 -26.80
CA GLN A 339 11.10 22.74 -27.94
C GLN A 339 10.04 21.63 -28.08
N SER A 340 10.41 20.37 -27.80
CA SER A 340 9.47 19.23 -27.84
C SER A 340 8.43 19.30 -26.72
N ASP A 341 8.83 19.74 -25.52
CA ASP A 341 7.94 19.90 -24.38
C ASP A 341 6.95 21.05 -24.61
N LEU A 342 7.42 22.18 -25.14
CA LEU A 342 6.57 23.29 -25.59
C LEU A 342 5.59 22.88 -26.69
N SER A 343 6.01 21.99 -27.61
CA SER A 343 5.14 21.48 -28.68
C SER A 343 4.03 20.56 -28.16
N ARG A 344 4.25 19.86 -27.03
CA ARG A 344 3.23 19.02 -26.36
C ARG A 344 2.26 19.84 -25.52
N LEU A 345 2.73 20.97 -24.99
CA LEU A 345 1.91 21.93 -24.25
C LEU A 345 1.14 22.89 -25.18
N ALA A 346 1.62 23.09 -26.41
CA ALA A 346 0.86 23.72 -27.45
C ALA A 346 -0.35 22.83 -27.77
N LEU A 347 -1.55 23.32 -27.50
CA LEU A 347 -2.82 22.76 -27.97
C LEU A 347 -3.26 23.54 -29.22
N PRO A 348 -2.66 23.29 -30.40
CA PRO A 348 -2.93 24.07 -31.61
C PRO A 348 -4.38 24.00 -32.08
N ASP A 349 -5.14 23.00 -31.61
CA ASP A 349 -6.56 22.81 -31.91
C ASP A 349 -7.49 23.62 -31.00
N LEU A 350 -7.00 24.16 -29.88
CA LEU A 350 -7.82 24.88 -28.90
C LEU A 350 -8.07 26.34 -29.32
N ILE A 351 -7.11 26.95 -30.02
CA ILE A 351 -7.24 28.28 -30.64
C ILE A 351 -6.53 28.22 -32.01
N PRO A 352 -7.27 27.99 -33.11
CA PRO A 352 -6.65 28.02 -34.43
C PRO A 352 -6.14 29.44 -34.71
N PRO A 353 -4.91 29.60 -35.24
CA PRO A 353 -4.38 30.92 -35.57
C PRO A 353 -5.26 31.60 -36.61
N ALA A 354 -5.58 32.89 -36.38
CA ALA A 354 -6.38 33.67 -37.32
C ALA A 354 -5.69 33.75 -38.70
N ALA A 355 -6.49 33.76 -39.77
CA ALA A 355 -5.97 33.92 -41.12
C ALA A 355 -5.21 35.26 -41.24
N PRO A 356 -4.04 35.27 -41.91
CA PRO A 356 -3.27 36.50 -42.05
C PRO A 356 -4.04 37.55 -42.88
N PRO A 357 -3.84 38.86 -42.64
CA PRO A 357 -4.52 39.93 -43.37
C PRO A 357 -4.21 39.89 -44.88
N ALA A 358 -5.20 40.23 -45.71
CA ALA A 358 -5.18 40.06 -47.18
C ALA A 358 -4.08 40.84 -47.93
N GLY A 359 -3.37 41.77 -47.28
CA GLY A 359 -2.28 42.55 -47.87
C GLY A 359 -0.86 41.99 -47.63
N TRP A 360 -0.71 40.91 -46.86
CA TRP A 360 0.60 40.37 -46.52
C TRP A 360 1.08 39.37 -47.58
N ARG A 361 2.32 39.56 -48.08
CA ARG A 361 2.97 38.57 -48.94
C ARG A 361 3.27 37.31 -48.13
N THR A 362 2.41 36.31 -48.27
CA THR A 362 2.61 35.01 -47.62
C THR A 362 3.60 34.19 -48.46
N PRO A 363 4.69 33.65 -47.86
CA PRO A 363 5.62 32.79 -48.58
C PRO A 363 4.91 31.54 -49.14
N PRO A 364 5.28 31.02 -50.33
CA PRO A 364 4.61 29.87 -50.94
C PRO A 364 4.52 28.63 -50.03
N SER A 365 5.50 28.44 -49.15
CA SER A 365 5.57 27.34 -48.17
C SER A 365 4.50 27.40 -47.07
N LEU A 366 3.93 28.57 -46.80
CA LEU A 366 2.87 28.78 -45.81
C LEU A 366 1.46 28.73 -46.44
N VAL A 367 1.34 29.07 -47.73
CA VAL A 367 0.08 28.98 -48.48
C VAL A 367 -0.48 27.54 -48.48
N ALA A 368 0.40 26.54 -48.58
CA ALA A 368 0.03 25.13 -48.55
C ALA A 368 -0.56 24.66 -47.20
N ARG A 369 -0.32 25.38 -46.09
CA ARG A 369 -0.81 25.02 -44.74
C ARG A 369 -2.05 25.82 -44.32
N THR A 370 -2.40 26.87 -45.07
CA THR A 370 -3.58 27.71 -44.83
C THR A 370 -4.81 27.27 -45.65
N HIS A 371 -4.64 26.39 -46.64
CA HIS A 371 -5.77 25.79 -47.36
C HIS A 371 -6.33 24.60 -46.59
N ARG A 372 -7.35 24.87 -45.77
CA ARG A 372 -8.29 23.81 -45.38
C ARG A 372 -9.17 23.52 -46.59
N ALA A 373 -9.10 22.28 -47.09
CA ALA A 373 -10.12 21.78 -48.02
C ALA A 373 -11.50 21.94 -47.35
N PRO A 374 -12.53 22.44 -48.06
CA PRO A 374 -13.88 22.38 -47.54
C PRO A 374 -14.22 20.91 -47.21
N ALA A 375 -14.96 20.70 -46.14
CA ALA A 375 -15.50 19.39 -45.84
C ALA A 375 -16.42 18.99 -47.00
N ASP A 376 -15.94 18.09 -47.86
CA ASP A 376 -16.77 17.50 -48.90
C ASP A 376 -17.82 16.60 -48.23
N THR A 377 -19.03 17.12 -48.27
CA THR A 377 -20.30 16.41 -48.22
C THR A 377 -20.20 15.08 -48.97
N PRO A 378 -20.63 13.94 -48.41
CA PRO A 378 -20.60 12.68 -49.13
C PRO A 378 -21.63 12.68 -50.27
N THR A 379 -21.13 12.55 -51.50
CA THR A 379 -21.88 12.15 -52.68
C THR A 379 -22.30 10.68 -52.54
N ALA A 380 -23.60 10.44 -52.68
CA ALA A 380 -24.21 9.12 -52.65
C ALA A 380 -24.38 8.57 -54.08
N ASP A 381 -24.01 7.30 -54.27
CA ASP A 381 -24.60 6.32 -55.19
C ASP A 381 -24.32 4.95 -54.54
N GLU A 382 -25.21 3.95 -54.47
CA GLU A 382 -26.32 3.62 -55.35
C GLU A 382 -27.31 2.61 -54.67
N GLN A 383 -28.59 2.68 -55.08
CA GLN A 383 -29.69 1.66 -55.04
C GLN A 383 -30.54 1.44 -53.76
N PRO A 384 -31.82 1.04 -53.90
CA PRO A 384 -32.91 1.68 -54.63
C PRO A 384 -34.11 2.01 -53.70
N ARG A 385 -34.90 3.03 -54.04
CA ARG A 385 -36.24 3.24 -53.43
C ARG A 385 -37.34 2.79 -54.38
N SER A 386 -38.06 1.76 -53.95
CA SER A 386 -39.47 1.57 -54.26
C SER A 386 -40.33 2.34 -53.25
N GLY A 387 -41.33 3.12 -53.70
CA GLY A 387 -42.54 3.40 -52.91
C GLY A 387 -42.83 4.85 -52.49
N THR A 388 -43.52 5.58 -53.37
CA THR A 388 -44.77 6.35 -53.16
C THR A 388 -44.96 7.46 -52.09
N ALA A 389 -45.44 8.62 -52.61
CA ALA A 389 -46.39 9.62 -52.07
C ALA A 389 -45.94 10.55 -50.91
N GLY A 390 -46.25 11.85 -50.83
CA GLY A 390 -47.02 12.81 -51.63
C GLY A 390 -47.32 14.08 -50.79
N ALA A 391 -47.35 15.25 -51.45
CA ALA A 391 -48.10 16.48 -51.12
C ALA A 391 -47.62 17.53 -50.05
N HIS A 392 -47.44 18.76 -50.57
CA HIS A 392 -47.89 20.10 -50.09
C HIS A 392 -47.13 20.92 -49.03
N SER A 393 -46.35 21.91 -49.53
CA SER A 393 -46.48 23.39 -49.46
C SER A 393 -46.84 24.19 -48.18
N PRO A 394 -46.45 25.50 -48.09
CA PRO A 394 -45.90 26.15 -46.88
C PRO A 394 -46.55 27.49 -46.46
N GLY A 395 -46.00 28.17 -45.43
CA GLY A 395 -46.21 29.61 -45.11
C GLY A 395 -45.40 30.05 -43.87
N ALA A 396 -44.38 30.91 -43.99
CA ALA A 396 -44.38 32.39 -43.91
C ALA A 396 -44.44 32.93 -42.45
N ALA A 397 -43.34 33.48 -41.92
CA ALA A 397 -43.08 34.94 -41.69
C ALA A 397 -43.46 35.36 -40.24
N ALA A 398 -43.00 36.43 -39.58
CA ALA A 398 -41.85 37.34 -39.58
C ALA A 398 -42.10 38.35 -38.40
N GLY A 399 -41.07 39.07 -37.92
CA GLY A 399 -41.19 40.30 -37.09
C GLY A 399 -41.01 40.08 -35.57
N ALA A 400 -39.96 40.53 -34.87
CA ALA A 400 -39.21 41.79 -34.77
C ALA A 400 -39.87 42.86 -33.85
N GLY A 401 -39.15 43.28 -32.81
CA GLY A 401 -39.12 44.70 -32.38
C GLY A 401 -39.32 45.03 -30.88
N ALA A 402 -38.22 45.48 -30.24
CA ALA A 402 -38.04 46.51 -29.18
C ALA A 402 -38.76 46.36 -27.82
N ASP A 403 -38.11 46.30 -26.64
CA ASP A 403 -37.12 47.17 -25.94
C ASP A 403 -37.78 48.22 -25.01
N VAL A 404 -37.05 48.59 -23.95
CA VAL A 404 -37.21 49.70 -22.97
C VAL A 404 -37.63 49.35 -21.52
N THR A 405 -36.59 49.19 -20.70
CA THR A 405 -36.26 49.78 -19.37
C THR A 405 -37.34 50.13 -18.33
N GLY A 406 -36.98 49.91 -17.06
CA GLY A 406 -37.46 50.69 -15.91
C GLY A 406 -37.22 50.01 -14.57
N GLY A 407 -36.38 50.59 -13.71
CA GLY A 407 -35.95 50.03 -12.43
C GLY A 407 -36.87 50.34 -11.24
N GLY A 408 -36.45 49.91 -10.05
CA GLY A 408 -37.07 50.33 -8.78
C GLY A 408 -37.14 49.23 -7.71
N GLU A 409 -36.13 49.20 -6.84
CA GLU A 409 -36.17 48.71 -5.45
C GLU A 409 -37.19 49.51 -4.59
N PRO A 410 -37.40 49.25 -3.26
CA PRO A 410 -36.89 48.18 -2.40
C PRO A 410 -37.95 47.57 -1.44
N ARG A 411 -37.60 46.43 -0.81
CA ARG A 411 -37.59 46.23 0.66
C ARG A 411 -36.99 44.89 1.05
#